data_AF-A0A2E5FG48-F1
#
_entry.id   AF-A0A2E5FG48-F1
#
_cell.length_a   1.000
_cell.length_b   1.000
_cell.length_c   1.000
_cell.angle_alpha   90.00
_cell.angle_beta   90.00
_cell.angle_gamma   90.00
#
_symmetry.space_group_name_H-M   'P 1'
#
loop_
_entity.id
_entity.type
_entity.pdbx_description
1 polymer ?
#
loop_
_entity_poly.entity_id
_entity_poly.type
_entity_poly.pdbx_seq_one_letter_code
_entity_poly.pdbx_strand_id
1 'polypeptide(L)'
;MINLLLIALLAEPWITLFDGETMNGWRGFGRDDVPKGWTVEDGAIHFTPGIEGGDIITVDKFCDFELEVEWKISKNGNSGIFFRSTEDYGVPWQTAPEYQILDNTGHWDGKSEYTSAGSNYALHKPVMDMTKPVGEWNQAKIIAKGNHVEHWMNGMKIVEYELHSESWNKLVSESKFNSMADYGKRDCGHIDFQDHGDNVWYRNIRIKPLIDKHGATTPIPQEDQWAQPWWPLRHIEKLQYIQANSDRELVFMGDSITHGWENPGINDIWQEAFSEYKPYNIGFSGDRTEHLLWRIQNGEMMGLNPKLSVIMIGTNNSHGGHGPELIRDGIEKIVRTLRDMFPDMKILLLGIFPCGEKPDYNPDFDWLEKGTQPRKVNEATNAEILKLADGKMVHYLDIGKNFMEDDGLTISSEIMHDFVHLTEKGYQIWADSVIEKIEEITKEN
;
A
#
# COMPACT_ATOMS: atom_id res chain seq x y z
N MET A 1 -17.57 8.07 31.96
CA MET A 1 -16.68 6.89 32.04
C MET A 1 -16.41 6.46 30.61
N ILE A 2 -15.27 6.87 30.07
CA ILE A 2 -14.84 6.53 28.71
C ILE A 2 -14.45 5.05 28.74
N ASN A 3 -15.06 4.28 27.84
CA ASN A 3 -15.06 2.83 27.84
C ASN A 3 -13.62 2.32 27.61
N LEU A 4 -13.09 1.52 28.54
CA LEU A 4 -11.77 0.87 28.44
C LEU A 4 -11.61 -0.03 27.20
N LEU A 5 -12.71 -0.34 26.50
CA LEU A 5 -12.69 -1.04 25.22
C LEU A 5 -12.01 -0.24 24.09
N LEU A 6 -11.98 1.10 24.17
CA LEU A 6 -11.42 1.94 23.11
C LEU A 6 -9.88 1.97 23.12
N ILE A 7 -9.24 1.65 24.25
CA ILE A 7 -7.78 1.68 24.39
C ILE A 7 -7.13 0.39 23.86
N ALA A 8 -7.90 -0.71 23.75
CA ALA A 8 -7.39 -1.98 23.24
C ALA A 8 -7.31 -2.05 21.70
N LEU A 9 -7.89 -1.09 20.97
CA LEU A 9 -7.82 -1.00 19.50
C LEU A 9 -6.68 -0.11 18.98
N LEU A 10 -5.77 0.33 19.85
CA LEU A 10 -4.74 1.34 19.56
C LEU A 10 -3.35 0.76 19.22
N ALA A 11 -3.28 -0.48 18.74
CA ALA A 11 -2.08 -1.05 18.14
C ALA A 11 -2.48 -1.67 16.82
N GLU A 12 -1.76 -1.36 15.73
CA GLU A 12 -1.93 -2.04 14.44
C GLU A 12 -1.98 -3.55 14.68
N PRO A 13 -3.13 -4.22 14.38
CA PRO A 13 -3.38 -5.52 14.96
C PRO A 13 -2.45 -6.54 14.32
N TRP A 14 -1.62 -7.16 15.15
CA TRP A 14 -0.98 -8.42 14.81
C TRP A 14 -2.05 -9.41 14.38
N ILE A 15 -1.93 -9.89 13.13
CA ILE A 15 -2.72 -10.99 12.61
C ILE A 15 -2.08 -12.28 13.10
N THR A 16 -2.86 -13.10 13.80
CA THR A 16 -2.45 -14.46 14.17
C THR A 16 -2.52 -15.34 12.92
N LEU A 17 -1.36 -15.80 12.43
CA LEU A 17 -1.27 -16.70 11.27
C LEU A 17 -1.45 -18.17 11.65
N PHE A 18 -1.34 -18.50 12.94
CA PHE A 18 -1.58 -19.83 13.45
C PHE A 18 -2.18 -19.75 14.85
N ASP A 19 -3.36 -20.35 15.01
CA ASP A 19 -4.16 -20.30 16.24
C ASP A 19 -3.69 -21.32 17.32
N GLY A 20 -2.76 -22.21 16.97
CA GLY A 20 -2.31 -23.29 17.85
C GLY A 20 -3.09 -24.60 17.69
N GLU A 21 -4.13 -24.63 16.88
CA GLU A 21 -5.08 -25.75 16.81
C GLU A 21 -5.31 -26.25 15.38
N THR A 22 -5.33 -25.36 14.39
CA THR A 22 -5.73 -25.66 13.02
C THR A 22 -4.72 -25.14 12.00
N MET A 23 -4.67 -25.81 10.84
CA MET A 23 -3.91 -25.32 9.68
C MET A 23 -4.69 -24.30 8.85
N ASN A 24 -5.71 -23.66 9.41
CA ASN A 24 -6.47 -22.64 8.70
C ASN A 24 -5.55 -21.49 8.28
N GLY A 25 -5.70 -21.04 7.04
CA GLY A 25 -4.81 -20.02 6.47
C GLY A 25 -3.50 -20.56 5.92
N TRP A 26 -3.29 -21.89 5.91
CA TRP A 26 -2.13 -22.54 5.29
C TRP A 26 -2.55 -23.55 4.22
N ARG A 27 -1.68 -23.74 3.22
CA ARG A 27 -1.78 -24.77 2.18
C ARG A 27 -0.39 -25.15 1.69
N GLY A 28 -0.24 -26.24 0.95
CA GLY A 28 1.02 -26.58 0.30
C GLY A 28 1.36 -25.62 -0.84
N PHE A 29 2.64 -25.37 -1.08
CA PHE A 29 3.11 -24.65 -2.26
C PHE A 29 2.68 -25.39 -3.53
N GLY A 30 2.00 -24.68 -4.45
CA GLY A 30 1.42 -25.23 -5.66
C GLY A 30 0.19 -26.11 -5.44
N ARG A 31 -0.43 -26.06 -4.24
CA ARG A 31 -1.54 -26.93 -3.84
C ARG A 31 -2.69 -26.17 -3.17
N ASP A 32 -3.87 -26.76 -3.19
CA ASP A 32 -5.07 -26.26 -2.48
C ASP A 32 -5.26 -26.88 -1.09
N ASP A 33 -4.49 -27.91 -0.76
CA ASP A 33 -4.53 -28.64 0.51
C ASP A 33 -3.20 -28.55 1.27
N VAL A 34 -3.24 -28.79 2.58
CA VAL A 34 -2.03 -28.92 3.42
C VAL A 34 -1.46 -30.33 3.24
N PRO A 35 -0.16 -30.49 2.88
CA PRO A 35 0.46 -31.81 2.75
C PRO A 35 0.43 -32.57 4.09
N LYS A 36 0.24 -33.89 4.04
CA LYS A 36 0.02 -34.73 5.24
C LYS A 36 1.19 -34.77 6.22
N GLY A 37 2.39 -34.44 5.75
CA GLY A 37 3.58 -34.32 6.60
C GLY A 37 3.51 -33.14 7.56
N TRP A 38 2.67 -32.13 7.26
CA TRP A 38 2.44 -30.98 8.12
C TRP A 38 1.21 -31.20 9.00
N THR A 39 1.43 -31.21 10.32
CA THR A 39 0.39 -31.45 11.32
C THR A 39 0.49 -30.46 12.47
N VAL A 40 -0.54 -30.40 13.32
CA VAL A 40 -0.46 -29.65 14.58
C VAL A 40 -0.06 -30.62 15.71
N GLU A 41 1.08 -30.36 16.35
CA GLU A 41 1.61 -31.11 17.49
C GLU A 41 1.88 -30.14 18.65
N ASP A 42 1.25 -30.37 19.81
CA ASP A 42 1.45 -29.59 21.05
C ASP A 42 1.38 -28.06 20.87
N GLY A 43 0.43 -27.59 20.06
CA GLY A 43 0.26 -26.15 19.80
C GLY A 43 1.27 -25.57 18.82
N ALA A 44 1.92 -26.40 18.00
CA ALA A 44 2.86 -26.00 16.97
C ALA A 44 2.53 -26.68 15.63
N ILE A 45 2.77 -25.97 14.52
CA ILE A 45 2.88 -26.58 13.20
C ILE A 45 4.15 -27.43 13.20
N HIS A 46 4.05 -28.71 12.85
CA HIS A 46 5.14 -29.68 12.83
C HIS A 46 5.24 -30.35 11.46
N PHE A 47 6.46 -30.44 10.93
CA PHE A 47 6.74 -31.29 9.77
C PHE A 47 7.33 -32.64 10.20
N THR A 48 6.69 -33.73 9.75
CA THR A 48 7.18 -35.11 9.92
C THR A 48 7.87 -35.62 8.65
N PRO A 49 9.19 -35.87 8.69
CA PRO A 49 9.93 -36.44 7.55
C PRO A 49 9.39 -37.80 7.08
N GLY A 50 9.46 -38.04 5.78
CA GLY A 50 9.08 -39.32 5.16
C GLY A 50 7.58 -39.52 4.95
N ILE A 51 6.76 -38.52 5.27
CA ILE A 51 5.35 -38.42 4.89
C ILE A 51 5.23 -37.51 3.65
N GLU A 52 4.06 -37.50 2.98
CA GLU A 52 3.77 -36.57 1.87
C GLU A 52 4.01 -35.11 2.28
N GLY A 53 5.10 -34.52 1.79
CA GLY A 53 5.57 -33.18 2.16
C GLY A 53 5.50 -32.17 1.03
N GLY A 54 6.54 -31.33 0.94
CA GLY A 54 6.55 -30.06 0.21
C GLY A 54 6.30 -28.88 1.14
N ASP A 55 6.79 -27.71 0.74
CA ASP A 55 6.68 -26.47 1.48
C ASP A 55 5.21 -26.10 1.74
N ILE A 56 4.94 -25.40 2.85
CA ILE A 56 3.63 -24.82 3.12
C ILE A 56 3.70 -23.30 3.08
N ILE A 57 2.64 -22.69 2.57
CA ILE A 57 2.51 -21.25 2.43
C ILE A 57 1.23 -20.74 3.09
N THR A 58 1.26 -19.49 3.52
CA THR A 58 0.04 -18.76 3.87
C THR A 58 -0.90 -18.68 2.68
N VAL A 59 -2.22 -18.75 2.90
CA VAL A 59 -3.21 -18.48 1.84
C VAL A 59 -3.11 -17.01 1.41
N ASP A 60 -3.00 -16.12 2.37
CA ASP A 60 -2.85 -14.69 2.14
C ASP A 60 -1.42 -14.32 1.70
N LYS A 61 -1.31 -13.18 1.02
CA LYS A 61 -0.04 -12.57 0.58
C LYS A 61 0.23 -11.30 1.38
N PHE A 62 1.50 -11.04 1.63
CA PHE A 62 1.99 -9.90 2.40
C PHE A 62 3.08 -9.17 1.60
N CYS A 63 3.03 -7.84 1.64
CA CYS A 63 4.03 -6.98 1.01
C CYS A 63 5.02 -6.50 2.07
N ASP A 64 4.69 -5.38 2.70
CA ASP A 64 5.38 -4.85 3.86
C ASP A 64 4.82 -5.47 5.14
N PHE A 65 5.70 -6.01 5.97
CA PHE A 65 5.30 -6.70 7.18
C PHE A 65 6.40 -6.77 8.23
N GLU A 66 5.96 -6.97 9.46
CA GLU A 66 6.75 -7.44 10.58
C GLU A 66 6.20 -8.82 10.98
N LEU A 67 6.97 -9.87 10.75
CA LEU A 67 6.62 -11.26 11.04
C LEU A 67 7.37 -11.70 12.30
N GLU A 68 6.67 -12.32 13.24
CA GLU A 68 7.25 -13.03 14.38
C GLU A 68 6.85 -14.50 14.36
N VAL A 69 7.86 -15.36 14.57
CA VAL A 69 7.71 -16.81 14.58
C VAL A 69 8.62 -17.39 15.65
N GLU A 70 8.12 -18.31 16.47
CA GLU A 70 8.98 -19.22 17.23
C GLU A 70 9.22 -20.50 16.44
N TRP A 71 10.47 -20.94 16.37
CA TRP A 71 10.85 -22.18 15.70
C TRP A 71 11.71 -23.09 16.58
N LYS A 72 11.60 -24.40 16.35
CA LYS A 72 12.41 -25.45 16.97
C LYS A 72 12.79 -26.45 15.89
N ILE A 73 14.01 -26.97 15.92
CA ILE A 73 14.53 -27.89 14.90
C ILE A 73 15.14 -29.14 15.56
N SER A 74 15.09 -30.27 14.88
CA SER A 74 15.79 -31.50 15.30
C SER A 74 17.30 -31.44 15.08
N LYS A 75 18.02 -32.39 15.68
CA LYS A 75 19.47 -32.54 15.49
C LYS A 75 19.79 -32.76 14.01
N ASN A 76 20.80 -32.05 13.52
CA ASN A 76 21.19 -31.96 12.12
C ASN A 76 20.07 -31.46 11.19
N GLY A 77 19.03 -30.82 11.71
CA GLY A 77 17.89 -30.43 10.89
C GLY A 77 18.14 -29.18 10.06
N ASN A 78 17.43 -29.10 8.93
CA ASN A 78 17.38 -27.98 8.01
C ASN A 78 15.93 -27.62 7.67
N SER A 79 15.65 -26.33 7.57
CA SER A 79 14.41 -25.77 7.06
C SER A 79 14.65 -24.27 6.77
N GLY A 80 13.59 -23.53 6.46
CA GLY A 80 13.68 -22.11 6.15
C GLY A 80 12.33 -21.43 6.27
N ILE A 81 12.38 -20.11 6.39
CA ILE A 81 11.22 -19.24 6.22
C ILE A 81 11.47 -18.42 4.96
N PHE A 82 10.79 -18.73 3.86
CA PHE A 82 10.75 -17.82 2.73
C PHE A 82 9.67 -16.77 2.94
N PHE A 83 9.88 -15.60 2.36
CA PHE A 83 8.91 -14.52 2.40
C PHE A 83 8.82 -13.82 1.05
N ARG A 84 7.66 -13.23 0.78
CA ARG A 84 7.29 -12.72 -0.54
C ARG A 84 7.43 -13.79 -1.64
N SER A 85 7.18 -15.06 -1.30
CA SER A 85 7.22 -16.16 -2.28
C SER A 85 6.02 -16.11 -3.23
N THR A 86 6.24 -16.47 -4.49
CA THR A 86 5.18 -16.60 -5.47
C THR A 86 5.25 -17.95 -6.18
N GLU A 87 4.10 -18.41 -6.64
CA GLU A 87 3.97 -19.67 -7.39
C GLU A 87 4.14 -19.45 -8.91
N ASP A 88 4.83 -18.37 -9.30
CA ASP A 88 5.15 -18.09 -10.72
C ASP A 88 6.07 -19.17 -11.32
N TYR A 89 6.78 -19.89 -10.44
CA TYR A 89 7.68 -20.98 -10.75
C TYR A 89 7.38 -22.21 -9.88
N GLY A 90 8.04 -23.33 -10.16
CA GLY A 90 7.73 -24.60 -9.51
C GLY A 90 8.21 -24.73 -8.06
N VAL A 91 9.06 -23.82 -7.58
CA VAL A 91 9.66 -23.89 -6.23
C VAL A 91 9.91 -22.47 -5.68
N PRO A 92 9.76 -22.22 -4.36
CA PRO A 92 9.77 -20.86 -3.80
C PRO A 92 11.13 -20.17 -3.88
N TRP A 93 12.24 -20.91 -3.79
CA TRP A 93 13.60 -20.34 -3.85
C TRP A 93 13.97 -19.76 -5.23
N GLN A 94 13.12 -19.90 -6.26
CA GLN A 94 13.29 -19.18 -7.53
C GLN A 94 12.87 -17.71 -7.45
N THR A 95 12.04 -17.34 -6.45
CA THR A 95 11.48 -16.00 -6.32
C THR A 95 11.80 -15.34 -4.99
N ALA A 96 11.96 -16.12 -3.92
CA ALA A 96 11.91 -15.61 -2.56
C ALA A 96 13.28 -15.63 -1.86
N PRO A 97 13.64 -14.58 -1.12
CA PRO A 97 14.69 -14.63 -0.10
C PRO A 97 14.29 -15.57 1.06
N GLU A 98 15.29 -16.07 1.79
CA GLU A 98 15.12 -17.11 2.82
C GLU A 98 15.79 -16.70 4.14
N TYR A 99 15.03 -16.71 5.23
CA TYR A 99 15.59 -16.79 6.59
C TYR A 99 15.87 -18.25 6.91
N GLN A 100 17.14 -18.60 7.04
CA GLN A 100 17.57 -19.98 7.25
C GLN A 100 17.25 -20.50 8.67
N ILE A 101 16.75 -21.73 8.78
CA ILE A 101 16.53 -22.45 10.05
C ILE A 101 17.38 -23.70 10.09
N LEU A 102 18.33 -23.77 11.03
CA LEU A 102 19.35 -24.81 11.00
C LEU A 102 19.82 -25.23 12.39
N ASP A 103 20.22 -26.50 12.53
CA ASP A 103 21.23 -26.91 13.51
C ASP A 103 22.63 -26.51 13.00
N ASN A 104 23.10 -25.34 13.42
CA ASN A 104 24.42 -24.79 13.05
C ASN A 104 25.59 -25.74 13.37
N THR A 105 25.46 -26.58 14.40
CA THR A 105 26.57 -27.41 14.89
C THR A 105 26.57 -28.81 14.28
N GLY A 106 25.39 -29.33 13.94
CA GLY A 106 25.20 -30.68 13.43
C GLY A 106 25.04 -30.76 11.92
N HIS A 107 24.36 -29.80 11.29
CA HIS A 107 24.10 -29.82 9.85
C HIS A 107 25.31 -29.29 9.06
N TRP A 108 25.53 -29.83 7.85
CA TRP A 108 26.72 -29.52 7.07
C TRP A 108 26.73 -28.08 6.53
N ASP A 109 25.57 -27.47 6.29
CA ASP A 109 25.43 -26.05 5.94
C ASP A 109 25.89 -25.11 7.07
N GLY A 110 25.91 -25.59 8.31
CA GLY A 110 26.41 -24.83 9.46
C GLY A 110 27.92 -24.55 9.41
N LYS A 111 28.65 -25.15 8.47
CA LYS A 111 30.09 -24.88 8.24
C LYS A 111 30.35 -23.50 7.62
N SER A 112 29.32 -22.83 7.11
CA SER A 112 29.41 -21.50 6.53
C SER A 112 28.42 -20.57 7.21
N GLU A 113 28.89 -19.40 7.64
CA GLU A 113 28.05 -18.37 8.26
C GLU A 113 26.98 -17.84 7.28
N TYR A 114 27.19 -17.95 5.97
CA TYR A 114 26.20 -17.53 4.96
C TYR A 114 25.04 -18.51 4.81
N THR A 115 25.15 -19.70 5.41
CA THR A 115 24.16 -20.78 5.33
C THR A 115 23.76 -21.28 6.71
N SER A 116 24.17 -20.59 7.78
CA SER A 116 23.76 -20.87 9.16
C SER A 116 22.41 -20.24 9.49
N ALA A 117 21.79 -20.68 10.57
CA ALA A 117 20.51 -20.16 11.06
C ALA A 117 20.52 -18.63 11.17
N GLY A 118 19.43 -18.00 10.71
CA GLY A 118 19.23 -16.56 10.69
C GLY A 118 19.90 -15.79 9.55
N SER A 119 20.75 -16.45 8.75
CA SER A 119 21.28 -15.86 7.52
C SER A 119 20.15 -15.53 6.54
N ASN A 120 20.38 -14.53 5.68
CA ASN A 120 19.72 -14.50 4.39
C ASN A 120 20.49 -15.47 3.48
N TYR A 121 19.90 -16.64 3.27
CA TYR A 121 20.60 -17.83 2.83
C TYR A 121 21.48 -17.58 1.58
N ALA A 122 22.77 -17.92 1.71
CA ALA A 122 23.83 -17.75 0.72
C ALA A 122 24.19 -16.30 0.32
N LEU A 123 23.59 -15.27 0.94
CA LEU A 123 23.81 -13.85 0.59
C LEU A 123 24.36 -13.03 1.74
N HIS A 124 23.71 -13.05 2.91
CA HIS A 124 24.10 -12.25 4.06
C HIS A 124 24.19 -13.12 5.32
N LYS A 125 25.38 -13.17 5.91
CA LYS A 125 25.60 -13.90 7.16
C LYS A 125 25.09 -13.11 8.38
N PRO A 126 24.66 -13.78 9.45
CA PRO A 126 24.35 -13.10 10.70
C PRO A 126 25.62 -12.52 11.32
N VAL A 127 25.51 -11.36 11.99
CA VAL A 127 26.65 -10.73 12.68
C VAL A 127 27.13 -11.54 13.90
N MET A 128 26.28 -12.42 14.42
CA MET A 128 26.60 -13.37 15.49
C MET A 128 25.60 -14.53 15.52
N ASP A 129 26.03 -15.68 16.03
CA ASP A 129 25.13 -16.80 16.31
C ASP A 129 24.33 -16.54 17.60
N MET A 130 23.01 -16.45 17.47
CA MET A 130 22.07 -16.24 18.57
C MET A 130 21.22 -17.49 18.84
N THR A 131 21.55 -18.64 18.24
CA THR A 131 20.76 -19.86 18.38
C THR A 131 20.80 -20.41 19.80
N LYS A 132 19.65 -20.90 20.24
CA LYS A 132 19.55 -21.81 21.39
C LYS A 132 19.89 -23.23 20.95
N PRO A 133 20.23 -24.13 21.89
CA PRO A 133 20.49 -25.53 21.59
C PRO A 133 19.36 -26.20 20.79
N VAL A 134 19.72 -27.22 20.02
CA VAL A 134 18.78 -28.09 19.30
C VAL A 134 17.68 -28.59 20.24
N GLY A 135 16.43 -28.54 19.78
CA GLY A 135 15.25 -28.91 20.57
C GLY A 135 14.69 -27.80 21.46
N GLU A 136 15.35 -26.63 21.56
CA GLU A 136 14.80 -25.45 22.21
C GLU A 136 14.15 -24.49 21.20
N TRP A 137 13.20 -23.68 21.70
CA TRP A 137 12.49 -22.68 20.92
C TRP A 137 13.32 -21.40 20.74
N ASN A 138 13.61 -21.06 19.49
CA ASN A 138 14.19 -19.80 19.06
C ASN A 138 13.07 -18.85 18.58
N GLN A 139 13.26 -17.55 18.78
CA GLN A 139 12.37 -16.53 18.23
C GLN A 139 13.03 -15.91 16.99
N ALA A 140 12.36 -15.98 15.85
CA ALA A 140 12.68 -15.22 14.65
C ALA A 140 11.75 -14.00 14.55
N LYS A 141 12.30 -12.87 14.11
CA LYS A 141 11.52 -11.76 13.59
C LYS A 141 12.08 -11.29 12.26
N ILE A 142 11.21 -11.11 11.27
CA ILE A 142 11.55 -10.60 9.93
C ILE A 142 10.79 -9.30 9.72
N ILE A 143 11.50 -8.21 9.46
CA ILE A 143 10.89 -6.94 9.04
C ILE A 143 11.22 -6.76 7.58
N ALA A 144 10.21 -6.73 6.71
CA ALA A 144 10.35 -6.39 5.30
C ALA A 144 9.52 -5.12 5.04
N LYS A 145 10.19 -4.01 4.73
CA LYS A 145 9.56 -2.71 4.50
C LYS A 145 10.12 -2.04 3.25
N GLY A 146 9.33 -1.94 2.20
CA GLY A 146 9.80 -1.65 0.85
C GLY A 146 10.93 -2.61 0.48
N ASN A 147 12.12 -2.05 0.23
CA ASN A 147 13.33 -2.81 -0.05
C ASN A 147 14.16 -3.14 1.20
N HIS A 148 13.88 -2.49 2.33
CA HIS A 148 14.64 -2.69 3.56
C HIS A 148 14.22 -3.98 4.26
N VAL A 149 15.18 -4.85 4.56
CA VAL A 149 14.92 -6.11 5.28
C VAL A 149 15.83 -6.27 6.48
N GLU A 150 15.23 -6.61 7.62
CA GLU A 150 15.94 -6.99 8.84
C GLU A 150 15.59 -8.42 9.25
N HIS A 151 16.60 -9.20 9.66
CA HIS A 151 16.41 -10.45 10.38
C HIS A 151 16.82 -10.27 11.83
N TRP A 152 15.97 -10.76 12.74
CA TRP A 152 16.21 -10.79 14.17
C TRP A 152 16.13 -12.22 14.68
N MET A 153 16.93 -12.51 15.69
CA MET A 153 16.91 -13.79 16.40
C MET A 153 17.05 -13.56 17.90
N ASN A 154 16.13 -14.12 18.69
CA ASN A 154 16.14 -14.06 20.16
C ASN A 154 16.35 -12.63 20.70
N GLY A 155 15.66 -11.65 20.10
CA GLY A 155 15.68 -10.25 20.51
C GLY A 155 16.83 -9.40 19.93
N MET A 156 17.72 -9.96 19.13
CA MET A 156 18.85 -9.25 18.52
C MET A 156 18.71 -9.16 17.00
N LYS A 157 18.97 -7.98 16.42
CA LYS A 157 19.11 -7.83 14.96
C LYS A 157 20.41 -8.48 14.51
N ILE A 158 20.30 -9.44 13.59
CA ILE A 158 21.44 -10.25 13.14
C ILE A 158 21.81 -10.03 11.68
N VAL A 159 20.86 -9.62 10.83
CA VAL A 159 21.08 -9.32 9.40
C VAL A 159 20.27 -8.08 9.03
N GLU A 160 20.80 -7.24 8.14
CA GLU A 160 20.15 -6.06 7.57
C GLU A 160 20.65 -5.86 6.13
N TYR A 161 19.75 -5.62 5.18
CA TYR A 161 20.08 -5.38 3.77
C TYR A 161 18.97 -4.62 3.04
N GLU A 162 19.32 -4.10 1.86
CA GLU A 162 18.40 -3.43 0.94
C GLU A 162 18.25 -4.27 -0.32
N LEU A 163 17.06 -4.82 -0.56
CA LEU A 163 16.69 -5.45 -1.83
C LEU A 163 16.88 -4.47 -2.99
N HIS A 164 17.21 -5.00 -4.17
CA HIS A 164 17.40 -4.26 -5.43
C HIS A 164 18.50 -3.19 -5.43
N SER A 165 19.17 -2.95 -4.31
CA SER A 165 20.36 -2.10 -4.23
C SER A 165 21.49 -2.61 -5.14
N GLU A 166 22.44 -1.75 -5.50
CA GLU A 166 23.62 -2.19 -6.27
C GLU A 166 24.38 -3.32 -5.56
N SER A 167 24.49 -3.27 -4.23
CA SER A 167 25.11 -4.33 -3.44
C SER A 167 24.31 -5.63 -3.49
N TRP A 168 22.98 -5.57 -3.41
CA TRP A 168 22.11 -6.72 -3.55
C TRP A 168 22.25 -7.36 -4.93
N ASN A 169 22.10 -6.56 -5.99
CA ASN A 169 22.15 -7.05 -7.36
C ASN A 169 23.50 -7.70 -7.67
N LYS A 170 24.59 -7.12 -7.18
CA LYS A 170 25.93 -7.71 -7.31
C LYS A 170 26.01 -9.05 -6.58
N LEU A 171 25.59 -9.10 -5.31
CA LEU A 171 25.61 -10.34 -4.51
C LEU A 171 24.80 -11.46 -5.20
N VAL A 172 23.58 -11.16 -5.66
CA VAL A 172 22.74 -12.12 -6.38
C VAL A 172 23.44 -12.62 -7.65
N SER A 173 24.05 -11.72 -8.44
CA SER A 173 24.75 -12.07 -9.68
C SER A 173 25.99 -12.96 -9.46
N GLU A 174 26.62 -12.84 -8.30
CA GLU A 174 27.81 -13.61 -7.91
C GLU A 174 27.46 -14.89 -7.14
N SER A 175 26.18 -15.07 -6.77
CA SER A 175 25.67 -16.21 -6.01
C SER A 175 25.14 -17.33 -6.90
N LYS A 176 24.67 -18.41 -6.26
CA LYS A 176 23.95 -19.51 -6.93
C LYS A 176 22.60 -19.11 -7.54
N PHE A 177 22.08 -17.93 -7.20
CA PHE A 177 20.79 -17.41 -7.68
C PHE A 177 20.92 -16.64 -9.01
N ASN A 178 22.12 -16.50 -9.57
CA ASN A 178 22.38 -15.66 -10.75
C ASN A 178 21.57 -15.99 -12.02
N SER A 179 21.05 -17.21 -12.12
CA SER A 179 20.25 -17.70 -13.26
C SER A 179 18.75 -17.65 -12.99
N MET A 180 18.34 -17.28 -11.77
CA MET A 180 16.95 -17.16 -11.35
C MET A 180 16.47 -15.74 -11.62
N ALA A 181 15.82 -15.56 -12.78
CA ALA A 181 15.48 -14.25 -13.32
C ALA A 181 14.67 -13.37 -12.35
N ASP A 182 13.86 -13.97 -11.49
CA ASP A 182 12.92 -13.27 -10.58
C ASP A 182 13.26 -13.42 -9.09
N TYR A 183 14.46 -13.90 -8.75
CA TYR A 183 14.89 -14.06 -7.37
C TYR A 183 14.94 -12.70 -6.64
N GLY A 184 14.19 -12.58 -5.55
CA GLY A 184 14.13 -11.39 -4.70
C GLY A 184 13.47 -10.17 -5.35
N LYS A 185 12.71 -10.36 -6.44
CA LYS A 185 12.10 -9.25 -7.20
C LYS A 185 10.65 -8.95 -6.86
N ARG A 186 10.00 -9.77 -6.02
CA ARG A 186 8.59 -9.60 -5.68
C ARG A 186 8.45 -8.70 -4.47
N ASP A 187 7.59 -7.69 -4.58
CA ASP A 187 7.26 -6.78 -3.47
C ASP A 187 6.23 -7.39 -2.52
N CYS A 188 5.47 -8.38 -3.00
CA CYS A 188 4.43 -9.08 -2.26
C CYS A 188 4.45 -10.58 -2.56
N GLY A 189 4.11 -11.40 -1.58
CA GLY A 189 3.94 -12.84 -1.75
C GLY A 189 3.61 -13.54 -0.44
N HIS A 190 3.69 -14.86 -0.43
CA HIS A 190 3.34 -15.66 0.74
C HIS A 190 4.47 -15.68 1.77
N ILE A 191 4.11 -15.99 3.03
CA ILE A 191 5.06 -16.53 4.00
C ILE A 191 5.08 -18.05 3.81
N ASP A 192 6.27 -18.64 3.82
CA ASP A 192 6.51 -20.01 3.41
C ASP A 192 7.40 -20.71 4.42
N PHE A 193 7.02 -21.92 4.84
CA PHE A 193 7.86 -22.80 5.65
C PHE A 193 8.31 -24.01 4.84
N GLN A 194 9.62 -24.17 4.80
CA GLN A 194 10.26 -25.15 3.94
C GLN A 194 10.19 -26.57 4.54
N ASP A 195 9.84 -27.52 3.69
CA ASP A 195 10.18 -28.92 3.88
C ASP A 195 11.58 -29.19 3.28
N HIS A 196 12.56 -29.41 4.17
CA HIS A 196 13.88 -29.91 3.77
C HIS A 196 14.18 -31.30 4.35
N GLY A 197 13.12 -32.08 4.66
CA GLY A 197 13.24 -33.48 5.08
C GLY A 197 13.59 -33.71 6.55
N ASP A 198 13.57 -32.68 7.40
CA ASP A 198 13.92 -32.75 8.81
C ASP A 198 12.79 -32.28 9.73
N ASN A 199 12.75 -32.79 10.97
CA ASN A 199 11.69 -32.38 11.90
C ASN A 199 11.88 -30.91 12.32
N VAL A 200 10.88 -30.10 12.01
CA VAL A 200 10.81 -28.68 12.37
C VAL A 200 9.44 -28.36 12.98
N TRP A 201 9.43 -27.45 13.94
CA TRP A 201 8.22 -26.97 14.59
C TRP A 201 8.16 -25.45 14.58
N TYR A 202 6.96 -24.90 14.38
CA TYR A 202 6.68 -23.46 14.39
C TYR A 202 5.48 -23.14 15.28
N ARG A 203 5.55 -22.07 16.08
CA ARG A 203 4.42 -21.59 16.89
C ARG A 203 4.50 -20.08 17.10
N ASN A 204 3.48 -19.53 17.76
CA ASN A 204 3.38 -18.09 18.04
C ASN A 204 3.60 -17.27 16.75
N ILE A 205 2.98 -17.73 15.66
CA ILE A 205 3.16 -17.15 14.33
C ILE A 205 2.18 -16.00 14.19
N ARG A 206 2.71 -14.79 14.12
CA ARG A 206 1.91 -13.58 13.94
C ARG A 206 2.61 -12.62 13.00
N ILE A 207 1.81 -11.92 12.22
CA ILE A 207 2.30 -10.93 11.27
C ILE A 207 1.58 -9.62 11.51
N LYS A 208 2.32 -8.53 11.55
CA LYS A 208 1.78 -7.19 11.49
C LYS A 208 2.03 -6.71 10.07
N PRO A 209 1.03 -6.72 9.16
CA PRO A 209 1.17 -6.00 7.91
C PRO A 209 1.61 -4.58 8.26
N LEU A 210 2.76 -4.18 7.75
CA LEU A 210 3.20 -2.80 7.93
C LEU A 210 2.41 -2.05 6.88
N ILE A 211 1.56 -1.12 7.35
CA ILE A 211 0.88 -0.21 6.45
C ILE A 211 1.99 0.51 5.71
N ASP A 212 2.07 0.15 4.45
CA ASP A 212 3.03 0.72 3.56
C ASP A 212 2.73 2.21 3.46
N LYS A 213 3.78 3.02 3.40
CA LYS A 213 3.66 4.33 2.77
C LYS A 213 3.33 4.19 1.26
N HIS A 214 2.95 3.00 0.77
CA HIS A 214 2.45 2.62 -0.56
C HIS A 214 0.96 2.18 -0.57
N GLY A 215 0.16 2.55 0.44
CA GLY A 215 -1.26 2.22 0.59
C GLY A 215 -2.23 2.73 -0.47
N ALA A 216 -1.79 3.37 -1.56
CA ALA A 216 -2.64 4.10 -2.53
C ALA A 216 -3.89 3.36 -3.05
N THR A 217 -3.90 2.01 -3.07
CA THR A 217 -5.01 1.18 -3.55
C THR A 217 -5.82 0.48 -2.46
N THR A 218 -5.37 0.51 -1.20
CA THR A 218 -5.99 -0.21 -0.08
C THR A 218 -6.97 0.73 0.63
N PRO A 219 -8.29 0.52 0.56
CA PRO A 219 -9.25 1.42 1.20
C PRO A 219 -9.06 1.41 2.73
N ILE A 220 -8.60 2.53 3.28
CA ILE A 220 -8.49 2.76 4.73
C ILE A 220 -9.07 4.14 5.09
N PRO A 221 -9.66 4.32 6.29
CA PRO A 221 -10.04 5.65 6.74
C PRO A 221 -8.79 6.49 7.03
N GLN A 222 -8.94 7.81 7.10
CA GLN A 222 -7.86 8.68 7.54
C GLN A 222 -7.75 8.63 9.07
N GLU A 223 -6.69 8.03 9.58
CA GLU A 223 -6.48 7.76 11.02
C GLU A 223 -5.50 8.74 11.69
N ASP A 224 -4.87 9.65 10.93
CA ASP A 224 -3.92 10.61 11.48
C ASP A 224 -4.54 11.45 12.61
N GLN A 225 -3.77 11.69 13.68
CA GLN A 225 -4.25 12.41 14.86
C GLN A 225 -4.81 13.82 14.52
N TRP A 226 -4.20 14.51 13.55
CA TRP A 226 -4.65 15.84 13.11
C TRP A 226 -6.00 15.80 12.37
N ALA A 227 -6.34 14.65 11.77
CA ALA A 227 -7.59 14.43 11.06
C ALA A 227 -8.75 14.11 12.01
N GLN A 228 -8.44 13.75 13.26
CA GLN A 228 -9.41 13.35 14.25
C GLN A 228 -9.88 14.54 15.12
N PRO A 229 -11.18 14.67 15.40
CA PRO A 229 -12.31 13.83 14.95
C PRO A 229 -13.00 14.36 13.68
N TRP A 230 -12.48 15.42 13.06
CA TRP A 230 -13.23 16.14 12.03
C TRP A 230 -13.48 15.28 10.79
N TRP A 231 -12.53 14.44 10.40
CA TRP A 231 -12.63 13.60 9.21
C TRP A 231 -13.79 12.59 9.32
N PRO A 232 -13.88 11.74 10.36
CA PRO A 232 -15.02 10.83 10.48
C PRO A 232 -16.35 11.55 10.72
N LEU A 233 -16.34 12.72 11.40
CA LEU A 233 -17.56 13.53 11.55
C LEU A 233 -18.05 14.06 10.20
N ARG A 234 -17.16 14.57 9.36
CA ARG A 234 -17.50 15.02 8.01
C ARG A 234 -18.01 13.86 7.15
N HIS A 235 -17.42 12.67 7.25
CA HIS A 235 -17.94 11.48 6.57
C HIS A 235 -19.40 11.21 6.96
N ILE A 236 -19.71 11.23 8.26
CA ILE A 236 -21.09 11.07 8.75
C ILE A 236 -22.02 12.18 8.24
N GLU A 237 -21.57 13.44 8.22
CA GLU A 237 -22.33 14.56 7.66
C GLU A 237 -22.64 14.36 6.17
N LYS A 238 -21.67 13.86 5.40
CA LYS A 238 -21.84 13.55 3.97
C LYS A 238 -22.84 12.42 3.75
N LEU A 239 -22.77 11.34 4.54
CA LEU A 239 -23.77 10.27 4.52
C LEU A 239 -25.18 10.77 4.84
N GLN A 240 -25.33 11.67 5.83
CA GLN A 240 -26.63 12.26 6.15
C GLN A 240 -27.12 13.21 5.06
N TYR A 241 -26.22 13.99 4.46
CA TYR A 241 -26.54 14.94 3.40
C TYR A 241 -27.16 14.23 2.18
N ILE A 242 -26.58 13.12 1.72
CA ILE A 242 -27.08 12.40 0.53
C ILE A 242 -28.41 11.69 0.76
N GLN A 243 -28.76 11.38 2.02
CA GLN A 243 -30.09 10.85 2.35
C GLN A 243 -31.18 11.91 2.14
N ALA A 244 -30.86 13.18 2.36
CA ALA A 244 -31.78 14.30 2.16
C ALA A 244 -31.70 14.92 0.75
N ASN A 245 -30.60 14.71 0.04
CA ASN A 245 -30.30 15.32 -1.26
C ASN A 245 -29.84 14.24 -2.25
N SER A 246 -30.69 13.24 -2.53
CA SER A 246 -30.31 12.15 -3.44
C SER A 246 -30.35 12.53 -4.94
N ASP A 247 -30.80 13.74 -5.25
CA ASP A 247 -30.98 14.28 -6.59
C ASP A 247 -29.71 14.90 -7.21
N ARG A 248 -28.55 14.77 -6.56
CA ARG A 248 -27.27 15.32 -7.03
C ARG A 248 -26.82 14.60 -8.30
N GLU A 249 -26.39 15.37 -9.31
CA GLU A 249 -26.03 14.84 -10.63
C GLU A 249 -24.54 15.00 -10.97
N LEU A 250 -23.88 16.01 -10.39
CA LEU A 250 -22.45 16.29 -10.57
C LEU A 250 -21.71 16.13 -9.24
N VAL A 251 -20.78 15.19 -9.15
CA VAL A 251 -20.02 14.94 -7.91
C VAL A 251 -18.57 15.34 -8.09
N PHE A 252 -18.04 16.21 -7.23
CA PHE A 252 -16.61 16.49 -7.15
C PHE A 252 -16.01 15.70 -6.00
N MET A 253 -14.92 15.00 -6.27
CA MET A 253 -14.22 14.19 -5.27
C MET A 253 -12.71 14.42 -5.34
N GLY A 254 -12.09 14.51 -4.16
CA GLY A 254 -10.67 14.81 -4.06
C GLY A 254 -10.21 15.13 -2.64
N ASP A 255 -9.12 15.88 -2.57
CA ASP A 255 -8.43 16.25 -1.34
C ASP A 255 -8.84 17.65 -0.81
N SER A 256 -7.92 18.34 -0.11
CA SER A 256 -8.07 19.69 0.44
C SER A 256 -8.40 20.74 -0.63
N ILE A 257 -7.88 20.59 -1.85
CA ILE A 257 -8.16 21.51 -2.94
C ILE A 257 -9.61 21.32 -3.41
N THR A 258 -10.11 20.08 -3.44
CA THR A 258 -11.54 19.87 -3.75
C THR A 258 -12.43 20.29 -2.58
N HIS A 259 -12.00 20.05 -1.34
CA HIS A 259 -12.73 20.47 -0.14
C HIS A 259 -12.94 21.99 -0.11
N GLY A 260 -11.95 22.77 -0.54
CA GLY A 260 -12.00 24.22 -0.47
C GLY A 260 -13.08 24.90 -1.31
N TRP A 261 -13.78 24.20 -2.22
CA TRP A 261 -15.00 24.71 -2.85
C TRP A 261 -16.12 25.07 -1.84
N GLU A 262 -16.05 24.54 -0.61
CA GLU A 262 -16.98 24.86 0.48
C GLU A 262 -16.55 26.08 1.31
N ASN A 263 -15.36 26.64 1.07
CA ASN A 263 -14.89 27.79 1.82
C ASN A 263 -15.72 29.05 1.50
N PRO A 264 -15.93 29.95 2.49
CA PRO A 264 -16.55 31.24 2.25
C PRO A 264 -15.84 32.02 1.12
N GLY A 265 -16.61 32.67 0.24
CA GLY A 265 -16.11 33.37 -0.95
C GLY A 265 -15.86 32.44 -2.14
N ILE A 266 -15.22 31.30 -1.92
CA ILE A 266 -15.03 30.28 -2.98
C ILE A 266 -16.35 29.59 -3.32
N ASN A 267 -17.24 29.40 -2.33
CA ASN A 267 -18.54 28.80 -2.57
C ASN A 267 -19.42 29.62 -3.53
N ASP A 268 -19.24 30.94 -3.60
CA ASP A 268 -19.99 31.78 -4.54
C ASP A 268 -19.62 31.43 -6.00
N ILE A 269 -18.32 31.26 -6.28
CA ILE A 269 -17.81 30.77 -7.58
C ILE A 269 -18.38 29.38 -7.89
N TRP A 270 -18.41 28.49 -6.89
CA TRP A 270 -18.98 27.15 -7.05
C TRP A 270 -20.47 27.19 -7.43
N GLN A 271 -21.27 28.04 -6.76
CA GLN A 271 -22.69 28.17 -7.09
C GLN A 271 -22.88 28.78 -8.49
N GLU A 272 -22.11 29.82 -8.83
CA GLU A 272 -22.18 30.46 -10.14
C GLU A 272 -21.84 29.48 -11.27
N ALA A 273 -20.77 28.70 -11.12
CA ALA A 273 -20.31 27.79 -12.15
C ALA A 273 -21.14 26.50 -12.25
N PHE A 274 -21.57 25.91 -11.12
CA PHE A 274 -22.01 24.51 -11.11
C PHE A 274 -23.44 24.28 -10.61
N SER A 275 -24.15 25.28 -10.10
CA SER A 275 -25.46 25.08 -9.47
C SER A 275 -26.50 24.38 -10.37
N GLU A 276 -26.49 24.65 -11.68
CA GLU A 276 -27.40 24.03 -12.65
C GLU A 276 -27.21 22.51 -12.77
N TYR A 277 -26.03 21.99 -12.41
CA TYR A 277 -25.69 20.57 -12.47
C TYR A 277 -25.95 19.83 -11.15
N LYS A 278 -26.64 20.46 -10.20
CA LYS A 278 -26.96 19.92 -8.87
C LYS A 278 -25.72 19.32 -8.20
N PRO A 279 -24.73 20.16 -7.89
CA PRO A 279 -23.40 19.66 -7.60
C PRO A 279 -23.31 19.17 -6.15
N TYR A 280 -22.39 18.24 -5.91
CA TYR A 280 -22.09 17.65 -4.61
C TYR A 280 -20.59 17.52 -4.41
N ASN A 281 -20.07 18.15 -3.37
CA ASN A 281 -18.65 18.13 -3.05
C ASN A 281 -18.36 17.09 -1.96
N ILE A 282 -17.49 16.12 -2.25
CA ILE A 282 -16.94 15.14 -1.30
C ILE A 282 -15.41 15.22 -1.23
N GLY A 283 -14.87 16.43 -1.30
CA GLY A 283 -13.47 16.74 -0.99
C GLY A 283 -13.20 16.72 0.52
N PHE A 284 -12.06 16.14 0.91
CA PHE A 284 -11.62 16.04 2.30
C PHE A 284 -10.15 16.47 2.41
N SER A 285 -9.85 17.34 3.37
CA SER A 285 -8.47 17.82 3.56
C SER A 285 -7.52 16.67 3.89
N GLY A 286 -6.34 16.65 3.27
CA GLY A 286 -5.30 15.63 3.46
C GLY A 286 -5.62 14.23 2.92
N ASP A 287 -6.72 14.06 2.19
CA ASP A 287 -7.05 12.77 1.60
C ASP A 287 -6.02 12.34 0.55
N ARG A 288 -5.69 11.06 0.62
CA ARG A 288 -4.94 10.31 -0.39
C ARG A 288 -5.92 9.39 -1.14
N THR A 289 -5.46 8.74 -2.19
CA THR A 289 -6.31 7.84 -3.01
C THR A 289 -6.98 6.75 -2.18
N GLU A 290 -6.29 6.19 -1.18
CA GLU A 290 -6.82 5.19 -0.27
C GLU A 290 -7.98 5.67 0.60
N HIS A 291 -7.93 6.93 1.05
CA HIS A 291 -8.94 7.52 1.91
C HIS A 291 -10.23 7.80 1.11
N LEU A 292 -10.08 8.34 -0.11
CA LEU A 292 -11.20 8.52 -1.02
C LEU A 292 -11.83 7.17 -1.41
N LEU A 293 -11.01 6.16 -1.70
CA LEU A 293 -11.49 4.82 -2.02
C LEU A 293 -12.31 4.24 -0.85
N TRP A 294 -11.84 4.40 0.38
CA TRP A 294 -12.58 3.98 1.57
C TRP A 294 -13.92 4.72 1.68
N ARG A 295 -13.95 6.04 1.51
CA ARG A 295 -15.19 6.83 1.61
C ARG A 295 -16.24 6.44 0.57
N ILE A 296 -15.82 6.20 -0.67
CA ILE A 296 -16.69 5.70 -1.74
C ILE A 296 -17.34 4.36 -1.33
N GLN A 297 -16.52 3.43 -0.84
CA GLN A 297 -16.98 2.10 -0.41
C GLN A 297 -17.84 2.13 0.87
N ASN A 298 -17.66 3.15 1.71
CA ASN A 298 -18.38 3.33 2.96
C ASN A 298 -19.56 4.30 2.86
N GLY A 299 -20.02 4.60 1.65
CA GLY A 299 -21.42 5.02 1.45
C GLY A 299 -21.63 6.44 0.95
N GLU A 300 -20.59 7.24 0.75
CA GLU A 300 -20.76 8.66 0.35
C GLU A 300 -21.42 8.87 -1.02
N MET A 301 -21.56 7.80 -1.80
CA MET A 301 -22.23 7.80 -3.10
C MET A 301 -23.51 6.94 -3.12
N MET A 302 -23.83 6.23 -2.03
CA MET A 302 -24.91 5.24 -2.02
C MET A 302 -26.28 5.92 -2.06
N GLY A 303 -27.10 5.56 -3.03
CA GLY A 303 -28.45 6.13 -3.22
C GLY A 303 -28.49 7.34 -4.15
N LEU A 304 -27.34 7.79 -4.67
CA LEU A 304 -27.28 8.76 -5.76
C LEU A 304 -27.51 8.10 -7.12
N ASN A 305 -27.90 8.91 -8.11
CA ASN A 305 -27.86 8.54 -9.53
C ASN A 305 -27.08 9.61 -10.32
N PRO A 306 -25.77 9.73 -10.06
CA PRO A 306 -24.95 10.80 -10.62
C PRO A 306 -24.77 10.61 -12.14
N LYS A 307 -24.70 11.71 -12.88
CA LYS A 307 -24.40 11.72 -14.32
C LYS A 307 -22.92 11.89 -14.59
N LEU A 308 -22.24 12.67 -13.75
CA LEU A 308 -20.82 12.97 -13.91
C LEU A 308 -20.12 13.05 -12.56
N SER A 309 -18.94 12.45 -12.48
CA SER A 309 -17.98 12.68 -11.40
C SER A 309 -16.75 13.41 -11.91
N VAL A 310 -16.33 14.48 -11.22
CA VAL A 310 -15.05 15.16 -11.41
C VAL A 310 -14.09 14.71 -10.32
N ILE A 311 -12.94 14.14 -10.72
CA ILE A 311 -11.97 13.54 -9.80
C ILE A 311 -10.64 14.29 -9.90
N MET A 312 -10.14 14.80 -8.77
CA MET A 312 -8.79 15.37 -8.64
C MET A 312 -8.22 14.95 -7.29
N ILE A 313 -7.29 13.99 -7.30
CA ILE A 313 -6.73 13.36 -6.10
C ILE A 313 -5.32 12.89 -6.40
N GLY A 314 -4.46 12.86 -5.37
CA GLY A 314 -3.13 12.25 -5.46
C GLY A 314 -1.99 13.17 -5.02
N THR A 315 -2.23 14.48 -4.88
CA THR A 315 -1.18 15.41 -4.41
C THR A 315 -0.71 15.04 -3.00
N ASN A 316 -1.61 14.61 -2.11
CA ASN A 316 -1.18 14.17 -0.78
C ASN A 316 -0.42 12.83 -0.81
N ASN A 317 -0.64 11.99 -1.83
CA ASN A 317 0.18 10.80 -2.03
C ASN A 317 1.60 11.19 -2.43
N SER A 318 1.77 12.15 -3.36
CA SER A 318 3.10 12.61 -3.78
C SER A 318 3.87 13.30 -2.66
N HIS A 319 3.19 14.10 -1.83
CA HIS A 319 3.79 14.73 -0.65
C HIS A 319 4.12 13.69 0.44
N GLY A 320 3.35 12.59 0.51
CA GLY A 320 3.59 11.45 1.39
C GLY A 320 4.66 10.45 0.91
N GLY A 321 5.32 10.73 -0.22
CA GLY A 321 6.42 9.89 -0.75
C GLY A 321 6.01 8.80 -1.73
N HIS A 322 4.74 8.72 -2.15
CA HIS A 322 4.34 7.79 -3.20
C HIS A 322 4.94 8.18 -4.55
N GLY A 323 5.46 7.19 -5.27
CA GLY A 323 5.88 7.35 -6.67
C GLY A 323 4.70 7.35 -7.65
N PRO A 324 4.91 7.80 -8.91
CA PRO A 324 3.84 7.97 -9.90
C PRO A 324 3.02 6.71 -10.18
N GLU A 325 3.66 5.54 -10.20
CA GLU A 325 3.00 4.26 -10.49
C GLU A 325 1.95 3.91 -9.42
N LEU A 326 2.28 4.11 -8.14
CA LEU A 326 1.38 3.84 -7.02
C LEU A 326 0.20 4.79 -6.99
N ILE A 327 0.44 6.09 -7.25
CA ILE A 327 -0.63 7.09 -7.32
C ILE A 327 -1.56 6.76 -8.49
N ARG A 328 -1.01 6.40 -9.65
CA ARG A 328 -1.79 5.94 -10.81
C ARG A 328 -2.62 4.73 -10.46
N ASP A 329 -2.07 3.72 -9.78
CA ASP A 329 -2.81 2.51 -9.41
C ASP A 329 -3.97 2.84 -8.45
N GLY A 330 -3.75 3.75 -7.50
CA GLY A 330 -4.80 4.27 -6.61
C GLY A 330 -5.93 4.96 -7.38
N ILE A 331 -5.59 5.86 -8.30
CA ILE A 331 -6.56 6.55 -9.17
C ILE A 331 -7.29 5.55 -10.07
N GLU A 332 -6.58 4.60 -10.68
CA GLU A 332 -7.16 3.54 -11.50
C GLU A 332 -8.16 2.71 -10.70
N LYS A 333 -7.83 2.38 -9.44
CA LYS A 333 -8.72 1.64 -8.55
C LYS A 333 -9.98 2.44 -8.20
N ILE A 334 -9.87 3.75 -7.97
CA ILE A 334 -11.02 4.64 -7.77
C ILE A 334 -11.90 4.65 -9.03
N VAL A 335 -11.32 4.88 -10.21
CA VAL A 335 -12.04 4.89 -11.49
C VAL A 335 -12.78 3.57 -11.70
N ARG A 336 -12.11 2.42 -11.55
CA ARG A 336 -12.73 1.09 -11.68
C ARG A 336 -13.89 0.91 -10.69
N THR A 337 -13.67 1.26 -9.42
CA THR A 337 -14.71 1.16 -8.38
C THR A 337 -15.94 1.97 -8.73
N LEU A 338 -15.77 3.21 -9.22
CA LEU A 338 -16.89 4.05 -9.64
C LEU A 338 -17.59 3.53 -10.89
N ARG A 339 -16.85 3.01 -11.87
CA ARG A 339 -17.42 2.39 -13.09
C ARG A 339 -18.24 1.14 -12.76
N ASP A 340 -17.80 0.36 -11.77
CA ASP A 340 -18.52 -0.83 -11.30
C ASP A 340 -19.80 -0.43 -10.54
N MET A 341 -19.73 0.59 -9.70
CA MET A 341 -20.88 1.06 -8.90
C MET A 341 -21.89 1.86 -9.73
N PHE A 342 -21.43 2.64 -10.71
CA PHE A 342 -22.23 3.57 -11.50
C PHE A 342 -21.91 3.42 -13.00
N PRO A 343 -22.39 2.34 -13.64
CA PRO A 343 -22.02 2.02 -15.03
C PRO A 343 -22.44 3.08 -16.05
N ASP A 344 -23.46 3.89 -15.76
CA ASP A 344 -23.94 4.96 -16.65
C ASP A 344 -23.32 6.34 -16.33
N MET A 345 -22.65 6.49 -15.19
CA MET A 345 -22.02 7.76 -14.80
C MET A 345 -20.72 7.96 -15.59
N LYS A 346 -20.56 9.13 -16.21
CA LYS A 346 -19.29 9.53 -16.83
C LYS A 346 -18.31 10.06 -15.77
N ILE A 347 -17.02 9.99 -16.05
CA ILE A 347 -15.95 10.46 -15.18
C ILE A 347 -15.12 11.49 -15.94
N LEU A 348 -14.92 12.67 -15.36
CA LEU A 348 -13.92 13.64 -15.77
C LEU A 348 -12.75 13.57 -14.77
N LEU A 349 -11.68 12.90 -15.18
CA LEU A 349 -10.45 12.81 -14.42
C LEU A 349 -9.58 14.03 -14.72
N LEU A 350 -9.30 14.84 -13.69
CA LEU A 350 -8.38 15.95 -13.81
C LEU A 350 -6.95 15.49 -13.56
N GLY A 351 -6.00 16.10 -14.28
CA GLY A 351 -4.59 16.02 -13.90
C GLY A 351 -4.40 16.57 -12.48
N ILE A 352 -3.52 15.95 -11.70
CA ILE A 352 -3.10 16.45 -10.39
C ILE A 352 -2.44 17.80 -10.62
N PHE A 353 -2.89 18.83 -9.90
CA PHE A 353 -2.40 20.20 -10.11
C PHE A 353 -0.90 20.31 -9.79
N PRO A 354 -0.19 21.22 -10.48
CA PRO A 354 1.19 21.50 -10.14
C PRO A 354 1.23 22.13 -8.74
N CYS A 355 2.31 21.88 -8.01
CA CYS A 355 2.54 22.43 -6.68
C CYS A 355 3.98 22.93 -6.57
N GLY A 356 4.24 23.82 -5.61
CA GLY A 356 5.52 24.48 -5.43
C GLY A 356 5.77 25.60 -6.44
N GLU A 357 6.37 26.69 -5.97
CA GLU A 357 6.61 27.90 -6.76
C GLU A 357 7.29 27.59 -8.10
N LYS A 358 8.22 26.63 -8.11
CA LYS A 358 9.02 26.20 -9.28
C LYS A 358 9.18 24.68 -9.33
N PRO A 359 9.61 24.09 -10.47
CA PRO A 359 9.81 22.64 -10.59
C PRO A 359 10.81 22.01 -9.60
N ASP A 360 11.75 22.79 -9.09
CA ASP A 360 12.77 22.40 -8.10
C ASP A 360 12.42 22.84 -6.67
N TYR A 361 11.20 23.33 -6.45
CA TYR A 361 10.72 23.72 -5.13
C TYR A 361 10.69 22.51 -4.19
N ASN A 362 11.35 22.66 -3.04
CA ASN A 362 11.42 21.66 -1.98
C ASN A 362 11.14 22.35 -0.64
N PRO A 363 9.86 22.48 -0.25
CA PRO A 363 9.50 23.20 0.97
C PRO A 363 9.85 22.38 2.21
N ASP A 364 10.28 23.03 3.28
CA ASP A 364 10.49 22.39 4.58
C ASP A 364 9.16 22.39 5.38
N PHE A 365 8.13 21.74 4.82
CA PHE A 365 6.87 21.54 5.55
C PHE A 365 6.99 20.34 6.49
N ASP A 366 6.49 20.46 7.72
CA ASP A 366 6.51 19.36 8.70
C ASP A 366 5.77 18.09 8.24
N TRP A 367 4.84 18.24 7.29
CA TRP A 367 4.01 17.17 6.71
C TRP A 367 4.53 16.67 5.35
N LEU A 368 5.62 17.23 4.83
CA LEU A 368 6.28 16.75 3.62
C LEU A 368 7.27 15.63 3.95
N GLU A 369 7.19 14.51 3.23
CA GLU A 369 8.24 13.49 3.31
C GLU A 369 9.56 14.04 2.75
N LYS A 370 10.61 14.03 3.55
CA LYS A 370 11.90 14.64 3.19
C LYS A 370 12.49 14.01 1.93
N GLY A 371 12.97 14.87 1.02
CA GLY A 371 13.63 14.46 -0.22
C GLY A 371 12.68 14.16 -1.38
N THR A 372 11.38 14.33 -1.20
CA THR A 372 10.39 14.21 -2.28
C THR A 372 10.40 15.41 -3.22
N GLN A 373 9.87 15.23 -4.44
CA GLN A 373 9.65 16.29 -5.43
C GLN A 373 8.21 16.22 -5.95
N PRO A 374 7.21 16.65 -5.15
CA PRO A 374 5.80 16.42 -5.44
C PRO A 374 5.36 16.90 -6.83
N ARG A 375 5.85 18.04 -7.31
CA ARG A 375 5.54 18.56 -8.65
C ARG A 375 5.92 17.59 -9.76
N LYS A 376 7.14 17.04 -9.72
CA LYS A 376 7.61 16.08 -10.73
C LYS A 376 6.86 14.76 -10.65
N VAL A 377 6.50 14.35 -9.43
CA VAL A 377 5.69 13.15 -9.23
C VAL A 377 4.28 13.36 -9.80
N ASN A 378 3.66 14.52 -9.57
CA ASN A 378 2.35 14.86 -10.14
C ASN A 378 2.39 14.89 -11.67
N GLU A 379 3.39 15.55 -12.26
CA GLU A 379 3.59 15.59 -13.72
C GLU A 379 3.78 14.19 -14.33
N ALA A 380 4.59 13.34 -13.69
CA ALA A 380 4.78 11.95 -14.12
C ALA A 380 3.51 11.10 -13.94
N THR A 381 2.75 11.33 -12.86
CA THR A 381 1.47 10.64 -12.63
C THR A 381 0.45 11.04 -13.68
N ASN A 382 0.35 12.32 -14.01
CA ASN A 382 -0.51 12.86 -15.05
C ASN A 382 -0.24 12.20 -16.41
N ALA A 383 1.04 11.97 -16.75
CA ALA A 383 1.48 11.26 -17.95
C ALA A 383 1.06 9.77 -18.00
N GLU A 384 0.66 9.19 -16.88
CA GLU A 384 0.14 7.82 -16.81
C GLU A 384 -1.39 7.80 -16.73
N ILE A 385 -2.01 8.63 -15.89
CA ILE A 385 -3.47 8.59 -15.68
C ILE A 385 -4.27 9.09 -16.88
N LEU A 386 -3.69 9.90 -17.79
CA LEU A 386 -4.40 10.25 -19.03
C LEU A 386 -4.74 9.01 -19.87
N LYS A 387 -3.98 7.92 -19.72
CA LYS A 387 -4.19 6.65 -20.44
C LYS A 387 -5.44 5.91 -19.94
N LEU A 388 -5.99 6.30 -18.80
CA LEU A 388 -7.25 5.75 -18.27
C LEU A 388 -8.47 6.28 -19.02
N ALA A 389 -8.34 7.39 -19.76
CA ALA A 389 -9.44 7.96 -20.53
C ALA A 389 -9.74 7.16 -21.80
N ASP A 390 -11.00 6.78 -21.98
CA ASP A 390 -11.51 6.14 -23.19
C ASP A 390 -12.25 7.12 -24.11
N GLY A 391 -12.43 8.37 -23.66
CA GLY A 391 -13.14 9.43 -24.37
C GLY A 391 -14.65 9.22 -24.46
N LYS A 392 -15.22 8.27 -23.71
CA LYS A 392 -16.64 7.92 -23.71
C LYS A 392 -17.24 7.93 -22.32
N MET A 393 -16.69 7.10 -21.43
CA MET A 393 -17.11 6.99 -20.03
C MET A 393 -16.09 7.63 -19.10
N VAL A 394 -14.82 7.65 -19.48
CA VAL A 394 -13.73 8.30 -18.75
C VAL A 394 -13.08 9.33 -19.68
N HIS A 395 -13.17 10.58 -19.30
CA HIS A 395 -12.56 11.72 -19.96
C HIS A 395 -11.40 12.23 -19.10
N TYR A 396 -10.36 12.76 -19.72
CA TYR A 396 -9.22 13.37 -19.04
C TYR A 396 -9.11 14.84 -19.41
N LEU A 397 -8.74 15.69 -18.46
CA LEU A 397 -8.45 17.10 -18.68
C LEU A 397 -7.30 17.56 -17.77
N ASP A 398 -6.24 18.08 -18.38
CA ASP A 398 -5.14 18.73 -17.64
C ASP A 398 -5.27 20.25 -17.74
N ILE A 399 -5.49 20.89 -16.61
CA ILE A 399 -5.59 22.35 -16.49
C ILE A 399 -4.36 22.97 -15.81
N GLY A 400 -3.33 22.18 -15.49
CA GLY A 400 -2.20 22.61 -14.66
C GLY A 400 -1.47 23.82 -15.22
N LYS A 401 -1.33 23.89 -16.55
CA LYS A 401 -0.72 25.03 -17.24
C LYS A 401 -1.46 26.36 -17.05
N ASN A 402 -2.76 26.32 -16.74
CA ASN A 402 -3.57 27.53 -16.56
C ASN A 402 -3.27 28.22 -15.21
N PHE A 403 -2.58 27.52 -14.30
CA PHE A 403 -2.12 28.08 -13.02
C PHE A 403 -0.70 28.65 -13.09
N MET A 404 -0.03 28.53 -14.23
CA MET A 404 1.35 28.96 -14.41
C MET A 404 1.42 30.40 -14.92
N GLU A 405 2.45 31.12 -14.51
CA GLU A 405 2.83 32.41 -15.09
C GLU A 405 3.26 32.26 -16.57
N ASP A 406 3.48 33.38 -17.25
CA ASP A 406 3.88 33.43 -18.67
C ASP A 406 5.17 32.65 -19.00
N ASP A 407 6.02 32.39 -18.00
CA ASP A 407 7.24 31.59 -18.15
C ASP A 407 6.96 30.08 -18.26
N GLY A 408 5.71 29.64 -18.02
CA GLY A 408 5.28 28.25 -18.05
C GLY A 408 5.90 27.39 -16.95
N LEU A 409 6.51 28.00 -15.92
CA LEU A 409 7.23 27.32 -14.86
C LEU A 409 6.79 27.78 -13.47
N THR A 410 6.54 29.06 -13.29
CA THR A 410 6.32 29.66 -11.97
C THR A 410 4.84 29.62 -11.59
N ILE A 411 4.54 29.32 -10.33
CA ILE A 411 3.21 29.46 -9.73
C ILE A 411 3.21 30.67 -8.80
N SER A 412 2.35 31.65 -9.06
CA SER A 412 2.21 32.81 -8.19
C SER A 412 1.40 32.50 -6.94
N SER A 413 1.79 33.12 -5.82
CA SER A 413 1.03 33.07 -4.57
C SER A 413 -0.35 33.75 -4.65
N GLU A 414 -0.59 34.56 -5.69
CA GLU A 414 -1.92 35.06 -6.01
C GLU A 414 -2.86 33.96 -6.53
N ILE A 415 -2.33 32.87 -7.09
CA ILE A 415 -3.10 31.73 -7.61
C ILE A 415 -3.12 30.60 -6.57
N MET A 416 -1.97 30.30 -5.96
CA MET A 416 -1.83 29.30 -4.89
C MET A 416 -1.06 29.88 -3.71
N HIS A 417 -1.76 30.27 -2.63
CA HIS A 417 -1.18 31.08 -1.55
C HIS A 417 0.00 30.44 -0.81
N ASP A 418 0.03 29.12 -0.73
CA ASP A 418 1.12 28.31 -0.18
C ASP A 418 1.79 27.41 -1.25
N PHE A 419 1.53 27.73 -2.52
CA PHE A 419 1.95 26.97 -3.70
C PHE A 419 1.36 25.54 -3.78
N VAL A 420 0.30 25.25 -3.02
CA VAL A 420 -0.46 23.99 -3.11
C VAL A 420 -1.96 24.29 -3.23
N HIS A 421 -2.48 25.11 -2.33
CA HIS A 421 -3.90 25.42 -2.20
C HIS A 421 -4.27 26.70 -2.94
N LEU A 422 -5.32 26.60 -3.75
CA LEU A 422 -5.82 27.70 -4.57
C LEU A 422 -6.35 28.87 -3.72
N THR A 423 -6.12 30.08 -4.20
CA THR A 423 -6.85 31.29 -3.79
C THR A 423 -8.19 31.37 -4.52
N GLU A 424 -9.01 32.38 -4.22
CA GLU A 424 -10.22 32.71 -4.98
C GLU A 424 -9.95 32.84 -6.51
N LYS A 425 -8.85 33.50 -6.88
CA LYS A 425 -8.39 33.61 -8.28
C LYS A 425 -8.06 32.22 -8.87
N GLY A 426 -7.41 31.36 -8.10
CA GLY A 426 -7.12 29.99 -8.50
C GLY A 426 -8.39 29.15 -8.72
N TYR A 427 -9.39 29.28 -7.84
CA TYR A 427 -10.68 28.60 -8.01
C TYR A 427 -11.47 29.13 -9.22
N GLN A 428 -11.41 30.43 -9.51
CA GLN A 428 -12.00 30.96 -10.74
C GLN A 428 -11.37 30.34 -11.98
N ILE A 429 -10.03 30.26 -12.03
CA ILE A 429 -9.31 29.59 -13.12
C ILE A 429 -9.76 28.12 -13.23
N TRP A 430 -9.91 27.42 -12.11
CA TRP A 430 -10.40 26.03 -12.12
C TRP A 430 -11.81 25.96 -12.72
N ALA A 431 -12.76 26.77 -12.23
CA ALA A 431 -14.13 26.81 -12.74
C ALA A 431 -14.18 27.05 -14.26
N ASP A 432 -13.52 28.10 -14.72
CA ASP A 432 -13.46 28.50 -16.13
C ASP A 432 -12.84 27.40 -17.00
N SER A 433 -11.86 26.68 -16.47
CA SER A 433 -11.13 25.65 -17.23
C SER A 433 -11.92 24.35 -17.41
N VAL A 434 -12.90 24.05 -16.54
CA VAL A 434 -13.61 22.76 -16.55
C VAL A 434 -15.06 22.85 -17.01
N ILE A 435 -15.69 24.03 -16.91
CA ILE A 435 -17.14 24.17 -17.16
C ILE A 435 -17.53 23.77 -18.58
N GLU A 436 -16.77 24.18 -19.60
CA GLU A 436 -17.03 23.79 -20.99
C GLU A 436 -16.94 22.27 -21.19
N LYS A 437 -16.00 21.61 -20.50
CA LYS A 437 -15.85 20.16 -20.59
C LYS A 437 -16.98 19.42 -19.87
N ILE A 438 -17.43 19.92 -18.73
CA ILE A 438 -18.60 19.41 -18.03
C ILE A 438 -19.84 19.52 -18.93
N GLU A 439 -20.03 20.66 -19.59
CA GLU A 439 -21.12 20.87 -20.56
C GLU A 439 -21.07 19.87 -21.72
N GLU A 440 -19.90 19.70 -22.33
CA GLU A 440 -19.69 18.75 -23.43
C GLU A 440 -20.10 17.34 -23.02
N ILE A 441 -19.56 16.86 -21.89
CA ILE A 441 -19.77 15.50 -21.39
C ILE A 441 -21.24 15.23 -21.04
N THR A 442 -21.92 16.23 -20.45
CA THR A 442 -23.30 16.11 -19.99
C THR A 442 -24.33 16.25 -21.12
N LYS A 443 -24.00 16.93 -22.23
CA LYS A 443 -24.86 17.10 -23.42
C LYS A 443 -24.85 15.88 -24.36
N GLU A 444 -23.83 15.03 -24.30
CA GLU A 444 -23.69 13.82 -25.13
C GLU A 444 -24.65 12.65 -24.79
N ASN A 445 -25.79 12.92 -24.13
CA ASN A 445 -26.77 11.91 -23.73
C ASN A 445 -27.83 11.63 -24.80
#